data_AF-A0A2Z5QVL9-F1
#
_entry.id   AF-A0A2Z5QVL9-F1
#
_cell.length_a   1.000
_cell.length_b   1.000
_cell.length_c   1.000
_cell.angle_alpha   90.00
_cell.angle_beta   90.00
_cell.angle_gamma   90.00
#
_symmetry.space_group_name_H-M   'P 1'
#
loop_
_entity.id
_entity.type
_entity.pdbx_description
1 polymer ?
#
loop_
_entity_poly.entity_id
_entity_poly.type
_entity_poly.pdbx_seq_one_letter_code
_entity_poly.pdbx_strand_id
1 'polypeptide(L)'
;MSQVSSLAVGGFCPDDTQVLGVDLEPRRDRLFPGFARVALSLREREIYETTTGEARNLLGVALWTAKEAVLKATGHGLSVSPAAVRVFFSDSLTDQLAEAFEASRESADEEVTAASVCSARAVFTVPSRDNSDTTEERSFYITWTALTLHPEKQPAHNNPQNTNPAHGSDVAAEQFLLATATEGVPNSVHVHPVATPVELRNNLAPLTFSQLPTMRMGTNTVTA
;
A
#
# COMPACT_ATOMS: atom_id res chain seq x y z
N MET A 1 0.21 -4.30 -6.32
CA MET A 1 -0.98 -4.54 -5.48
C MET A 1 -0.52 -4.67 -4.04
N SER A 2 -1.21 -4.02 -3.10
CA SER A 2 -1.04 -4.20 -1.66
C SER A 2 -2.41 -4.21 -0.98
N GLN A 3 -2.57 -4.94 0.13
CA GLN A 3 -3.86 -5.01 0.82
C GLN A 3 -3.68 -5.17 2.33
N VAL A 4 -4.64 -4.63 3.05
CA VAL A 4 -4.89 -4.81 4.48
C VAL A 4 -6.33 -5.30 4.66
N SER A 5 -6.83 -5.45 5.90
CA SER A 5 -8.15 -6.05 6.15
C SER A 5 -9.32 -5.30 5.51
N SER A 6 -9.23 -3.98 5.42
CA SER A 6 -10.32 -3.05 5.05
C SER A 6 -10.05 -2.31 3.73
N LEU A 7 -8.83 -2.41 3.18
CA LEU A 7 -8.43 -1.65 2.01
C LEU A 7 -7.45 -2.43 1.14
N ALA A 8 -7.66 -2.42 -0.17
CA ALA A 8 -6.72 -2.87 -1.17
C ALA A 8 -6.33 -1.72 -2.10
N VAL A 9 -5.11 -1.75 -2.60
CA VAL A 9 -4.56 -0.74 -3.50
C VAL A 9 -3.88 -1.40 -4.69
N GLY A 10 -4.26 -0.96 -5.89
CA GLY A 10 -3.57 -1.25 -7.14
C GLY A 10 -2.77 -0.05 -7.61
N GLY A 11 -1.51 -0.27 -8.00
CA GLY A 11 -0.67 0.74 -8.65
C GLY A 11 -0.46 0.37 -10.11
N PHE A 12 -0.58 1.34 -11.00
CA PHE A 12 -0.41 1.19 -12.44
C PHE A 12 0.50 2.30 -12.98
N CYS A 13 1.43 1.93 -13.84
CA CYS A 13 2.22 2.87 -14.62
C CYS A 13 1.97 2.61 -16.11
N PRO A 14 1.61 3.62 -16.92
CA PRO A 14 1.43 3.45 -18.37
C PRO A 14 2.72 3.16 -19.14
N ASP A 15 3.88 3.42 -18.54
CA ASP A 15 5.18 3.14 -19.11
C ASP A 15 5.61 1.71 -18.73
N ASP A 16 5.56 0.80 -19.70
CA ASP A 16 5.91 -0.62 -19.51
C ASP A 16 7.40 -0.85 -19.12
N THR A 17 8.25 0.18 -19.24
CA THR A 17 9.64 0.13 -18.79
C THR A 17 9.81 0.59 -17.34
N GLN A 18 8.81 1.24 -16.77
CA GLN A 18 8.84 1.76 -15.42
C GLN A 18 8.60 0.64 -14.41
N VAL A 19 9.59 0.41 -13.55
CA VAL A 19 9.43 -0.47 -12.39
C VAL A 19 8.63 0.26 -11.33
N LEU A 20 7.53 -0.34 -10.86
CA LEU A 20 6.63 0.20 -9.84
C LEU A 20 6.36 -0.85 -8.75
N GLY A 21 6.52 -0.45 -7.49
CA GLY A 21 6.02 -1.17 -6.33
C GLY A 21 5.11 -0.30 -5.49
N VAL A 22 4.15 -0.94 -4.82
CA VAL A 22 3.23 -0.28 -3.88
C VAL A 22 3.14 -1.09 -2.61
N ASP A 23 3.11 -0.40 -1.48
CA ASP A 23 2.85 -1.00 -0.18
C ASP A 23 1.85 -0.15 0.63
N LEU A 24 1.02 -0.82 1.43
CA LEU A 24 -0.10 -0.21 2.14
C LEU A 24 -0.15 -0.80 3.54
N GLU A 25 -0.13 0.07 4.55
CA GLU A 25 -0.12 -0.34 5.94
C GLU A 25 -1.06 0.54 6.77
N PRO A 26 -1.77 -0.01 7.77
CA PRO A 26 -2.57 0.81 8.67
C PRO A 26 -1.66 1.72 9.50
N ARG A 27 -2.16 2.92 9.82
CA ARG A 27 -1.60 3.74 10.89
C ARG A 27 -1.70 2.91 12.17
N ARG A 28 -0.56 2.56 12.74
CA ARG A 28 -0.48 1.67 13.90
C ARG A 28 0.48 2.18 14.95
N ASP A 29 0.12 1.97 16.21
CA ASP A 29 0.92 2.40 17.36
C ASP A 29 2.19 1.59 17.55
N ARG A 30 2.28 0.42 16.90
CA ARG A 30 3.43 -0.46 17.07
C ARG A 30 3.63 -1.40 15.90
N LEU A 31 4.90 -1.58 15.55
CA LEU A 31 5.38 -2.64 14.66
C LEU A 31 5.74 -3.91 15.46
N PHE A 32 6.06 -4.99 14.75
CA PHE A 32 6.43 -6.25 15.38
C PHE A 32 7.69 -6.09 16.28
N PRO A 33 7.80 -6.86 17.40
CA PRO A 33 8.97 -6.81 18.26
C PRO A 33 10.28 -7.07 17.50
N GLY A 34 11.27 -6.19 17.69
CA GLY A 34 12.56 -6.29 16.99
C GLY A 34 12.59 -5.69 15.59
N PHE A 35 11.51 -5.02 15.14
CA PHE A 35 11.43 -4.31 13.86
C PHE A 35 12.70 -3.56 13.49
N ALA A 36 13.17 -2.66 14.36
CA ALA A 36 14.32 -1.82 14.08
C ALA A 36 15.60 -2.62 13.77
N ARG A 37 15.77 -3.80 14.38
CA ARG A 37 16.93 -4.66 14.14
C ARG A 37 16.81 -5.44 12.83
N VAL A 38 15.60 -5.80 12.41
CA VAL A 38 15.36 -6.67 11.25
C VAL A 38 15.22 -5.86 9.97
N ALA A 39 14.53 -4.71 10.02
CA ALA A 39 14.11 -3.99 8.83
C ALA A 39 14.91 -2.72 8.54
N LEU A 40 15.52 -2.10 9.55
CA LEU A 40 16.20 -0.82 9.38
C LEU A 40 17.70 -1.02 9.12
N SER A 41 18.24 -0.18 8.24
CA SER A 41 19.69 0.03 8.14
C SER A 41 20.21 0.69 9.42
N LEU A 42 21.53 0.66 9.62
CA LEU A 42 22.16 1.25 10.81
C LEU A 42 21.77 2.73 10.99
N ARG A 43 21.80 3.52 9.91
CA ARG A 43 21.49 4.96 9.98
C ARG A 43 20.03 5.24 10.30
N GLU A 44 19.11 4.52 9.67
CA GLU A 44 17.67 4.63 9.96
C GLU A 44 17.38 4.21 11.41
N ARG A 45 18.07 3.17 11.89
CA ARG A 45 17.93 2.67 13.25
C ARG A 45 18.39 3.69 14.29
N GLU A 46 19.52 4.35 14.07
CA GLU A 46 19.99 5.45 14.95
C GLU A 46 18.93 6.53 15.11
N ILE A 47 18.33 6.97 14.00
CA ILE A 47 17.28 7.99 14.01
C ILE A 47 16.05 7.44 14.74
N TYR A 48 15.55 6.28 14.35
CA TYR A 48 14.37 5.64 14.93
C TYR A 48 14.48 5.40 16.45
N GLU A 49 15.65 5.00 16.94
CA GLU A 49 15.90 4.77 18.37
C GLU A 49 15.96 6.07 19.17
N THR A 50 16.21 7.22 18.54
CA THR A 50 16.16 8.53 19.21
C THR A 50 14.80 9.24 19.09
N THR A 51 14.04 8.99 18.02
CA THR A 51 12.65 9.47 17.89
C THR A 51 11.76 8.84 18.95
N THR A 52 10.81 9.56 19.55
CA THR A 52 9.92 9.02 20.60
C THR A 52 8.44 9.22 20.26
N GLY A 53 7.57 8.58 21.07
CA GLY A 53 6.12 8.75 20.97
C GLY A 53 5.54 8.40 19.60
N GLU A 54 4.54 9.16 19.20
CA GLU A 54 3.83 9.00 17.93
C GLU A 54 4.74 9.20 16.70
N ALA A 55 5.68 10.15 16.77
CA ALA A 55 6.64 10.38 15.69
C ALA A 55 7.47 9.12 15.37
N ARG A 56 7.83 8.33 16.39
CA ARG A 56 8.52 7.04 16.19
C ARG A 56 7.62 6.06 15.43
N ASN A 57 6.34 6.00 15.77
CA ASN A 57 5.39 5.09 15.13
C ASN A 57 5.19 5.45 13.66
N LEU A 58 4.98 6.74 13.37
CA LEU A 58 4.88 7.27 12.00
C LEU A 58 6.15 6.96 11.19
N LEU A 59 7.33 7.24 11.76
CA LEU A 59 8.61 6.93 11.12
C LEU A 59 8.75 5.43 10.83
N GLY A 60 8.37 4.58 11.78
CA GLY A 60 8.40 3.13 11.61
C GLY A 60 7.54 2.66 10.44
N VAL A 61 6.28 3.09 10.40
CA VAL A 61 5.34 2.72 9.32
C VAL A 61 5.84 3.25 7.98
N ALA A 62 6.32 4.49 7.91
CA ALA A 62 6.84 5.08 6.67
C ALA A 62 8.06 4.33 6.12
N LEU A 63 9.02 3.99 6.98
CA LEU A 63 10.20 3.22 6.57
C LEU A 63 9.82 1.80 6.15
N TRP A 64 8.93 1.15 6.89
CA TRP A 64 8.45 -0.18 6.53
C TRP A 64 7.78 -0.19 5.16
N THR A 65 6.81 0.72 4.93
CA THR A 65 6.08 0.77 3.65
C THR A 65 6.99 1.10 2.48
N ALA A 66 7.92 2.04 2.64
CA ALA A 66 8.88 2.36 1.59
C ALA A 66 9.77 1.18 1.22
N LYS A 67 10.25 0.42 2.22
CA LYS A 67 11.12 -0.75 1.99
C LYS A 67 10.36 -1.88 1.30
N GLU A 68 9.16 -2.20 1.77
CA GLU A 68 8.27 -3.18 1.12
C GLU A 68 7.92 -2.76 -0.31
N ALA A 69 7.63 -1.48 -0.56
CA ALA A 69 7.35 -0.98 -1.89
C ALA A 69 8.54 -1.21 -2.83
N VAL A 70 9.77 -0.93 -2.40
CA VAL A 70 10.99 -1.21 -3.20
C VAL A 70 11.20 -2.71 -3.41
N LEU A 71 11.02 -3.54 -2.38
CA LEU A 71 11.20 -4.98 -2.49
C LEU A 71 10.14 -5.63 -3.40
N LYS A 72 8.91 -5.09 -3.41
CA LYS A 72 7.85 -5.48 -4.35
C LYS A 72 8.15 -5.01 -5.76
N ALA A 73 8.62 -3.78 -5.94
CA ALA A 73 9.01 -3.21 -7.24
C ALA A 73 10.05 -4.11 -7.92
N THR A 74 11.02 -4.62 -7.14
CA THR A 74 12.11 -5.46 -7.66
C THR A 74 11.78 -6.96 -7.72
N GLY A 75 10.61 -7.38 -7.26
CA GLY A 75 10.18 -8.78 -7.24
C GLY A 75 10.84 -9.66 -6.18
N HIS A 76 11.61 -9.09 -5.23
CA HIS A 76 12.25 -9.84 -4.15
C HIS A 76 11.28 -10.11 -2.99
N GLY A 77 10.42 -9.14 -2.66
CA GLY A 77 9.65 -9.17 -1.41
C GLY A 77 10.57 -9.45 -0.21
N LEU A 78 10.06 -10.21 0.77
CA LEU A 78 10.80 -10.57 1.98
C LEU A 78 11.84 -11.69 1.80
N SER A 79 12.12 -12.14 0.57
CA SER A 79 13.24 -13.05 0.33
C SER A 79 14.60 -12.36 0.54
N VAL A 80 14.61 -11.02 0.58
CA VAL A 80 15.76 -10.19 0.90
C VAL A 80 15.44 -9.38 2.16
N SER A 81 16.45 -9.16 3.00
CA SER A 81 16.30 -8.33 4.19
C SER A 81 15.88 -6.91 3.83
N PRO A 82 14.83 -6.33 4.45
CA PRO A 82 14.47 -4.93 4.25
C PRO A 82 15.57 -3.93 4.64
N ALA A 83 16.55 -4.35 5.45
CA ALA A 83 17.72 -3.54 5.77
C ALA A 83 18.65 -3.31 4.55
N ALA A 84 18.50 -4.09 3.47
CA ALA A 84 19.21 -3.89 2.21
C ALA A 84 18.66 -2.71 1.38
N VAL A 85 17.48 -2.19 1.74
CA VAL A 85 16.93 -0.94 1.19
C VAL A 85 17.23 0.19 2.17
N ARG A 86 17.95 1.22 1.74
CA ARG A 86 18.24 2.42 2.53
C ARG A 86 17.36 3.57 2.06
N VAL A 87 16.57 4.15 2.94
CA VAL A 87 15.68 5.28 2.66
C VAL A 87 16.32 6.58 3.14
N PHE A 88 16.35 7.58 2.28
CA PHE A 88 16.87 8.92 2.51
C PHE A 88 15.69 9.90 2.59
N PHE A 89 15.39 10.36 3.80
CA PHE A 89 14.26 11.21 4.11
C PHE A 89 14.70 12.49 4.83
N SER A 90 13.85 13.52 4.83
CA SER A 90 14.10 14.78 5.54
C SER A 90 13.75 14.69 7.03
N ASP A 91 14.34 15.56 7.83
CA ASP A 91 14.05 15.66 9.28
C ASP A 91 12.58 16.03 9.56
N SER A 92 11.89 16.64 8.60
CA SER A 92 10.47 17.02 8.67
C SER A 92 9.49 15.90 8.32
N LEU A 93 9.97 14.68 8.01
CA LEU A 93 9.12 13.59 7.52
C LEU A 93 7.97 13.28 8.48
N THR A 94 8.24 13.18 9.78
CA THR A 94 7.21 12.81 10.77
C THR A 94 6.14 13.87 10.92
N ASP A 95 6.51 15.14 10.82
CA ASP A 95 5.56 16.26 10.92
C ASP A 95 4.66 16.32 9.69
N GLN A 96 5.25 16.13 8.49
CA GLN A 96 4.50 16.05 7.24
C GLN A 96 3.54 14.86 7.22
N LEU A 97 3.95 13.71 7.77
CA LEU A 97 3.07 12.55 7.90
C LEU A 97 1.88 12.85 8.81
N ALA A 98 2.12 13.48 9.97
CA ALA A 98 1.06 13.85 10.89
C ALA A 98 0.06 14.84 10.24
N GLU A 99 0.57 15.89 9.58
CA GLU A 99 -0.25 16.88 8.87
C GLU A 99 -1.09 16.22 7.76
N ALA A 100 -0.48 15.36 6.94
CA ALA A 100 -1.20 14.65 5.88
C ALA A 100 -2.25 13.68 6.44
N PHE A 101 -2.00 13.02 7.56
CA PHE A 101 -3.02 12.20 8.20
C PHE A 101 -4.22 13.03 8.65
N GLU A 102 -4.01 14.20 9.25
CA GLU A 102 -5.12 15.09 9.62
C GLU A 102 -5.85 15.61 8.37
N ALA A 103 -5.11 16.09 7.37
CA ALA A 103 -5.69 16.56 6.10
C ALA A 103 -6.50 15.46 5.38
N SER A 104 -6.06 14.20 5.44
CA SER A 104 -6.80 13.09 4.85
C SER A 104 -8.13 12.82 5.56
N ARG A 105 -8.35 13.28 6.80
CA ARG A 105 -9.65 13.15 7.48
C ARG A 105 -10.65 14.20 7.02
N GLU A 106 -10.15 15.32 6.51
CA GLU A 106 -10.96 16.43 6.04
C GLU A 106 -11.54 16.08 4.65
N SER A 107 -12.81 16.41 4.39
CA SER A 107 -13.60 16.09 3.17
C SER A 107 -14.27 14.71 3.13
N ALA A 108 -15.28 14.50 3.98
CA ALA A 108 -16.03 13.24 4.16
C ALA A 108 -17.06 12.87 3.05
N ASP A 109 -16.93 13.39 1.82
CA ASP A 109 -17.86 13.07 0.72
C ASP A 109 -17.43 11.84 -0.10
N GLU A 110 -16.16 11.42 0.01
CA GLU A 110 -15.61 10.22 -0.65
C GLU A 110 -15.44 9.06 0.35
N GLU A 111 -15.58 7.82 -0.13
CA GLU A 111 -15.36 6.63 0.71
C GLU A 111 -13.89 6.52 1.17
N VAL A 112 -12.95 6.90 0.30
CA VAL A 112 -11.52 6.97 0.61
C VAL A 112 -10.99 8.34 0.22
N THR A 113 -10.48 9.07 1.20
CA THR A 113 -9.81 10.37 1.00
C THR A 113 -8.30 10.21 1.08
N ALA A 114 -7.56 11.07 0.36
CA ALA A 114 -6.12 10.99 0.23
C ALA A 114 -5.45 12.36 0.41
N ALA A 115 -4.33 12.38 1.13
CA ALA A 115 -3.45 13.54 1.24
C ALA A 115 -2.00 13.14 0.92
N SER A 116 -1.39 13.85 -0.02
CA SER A 116 0.03 13.67 -0.34
C SER A 116 0.88 14.13 0.83
N VAL A 117 1.90 13.35 1.18
CA VAL A 117 2.82 13.66 2.28
C VAL A 117 4.06 14.34 1.72
N CYS A 118 5.00 13.54 1.23
CA CYS A 118 6.29 13.97 0.72
C CYS A 118 6.94 12.82 -0.06
N SER A 119 8.15 13.10 -0.54
CA SER A 119 8.95 12.13 -1.27
C SER A 119 10.31 11.90 -0.65
N ALA A 120 10.85 10.71 -0.83
CA ALA A 120 12.20 10.32 -0.44
C ALA A 120 12.92 9.64 -1.61
N ARG A 121 14.22 9.45 -1.46
CA ARG A 121 14.98 8.52 -2.30
C ARG A 121 15.24 7.25 -1.52
N ALA A 122 15.32 6.12 -2.21
CA ALA A 122 15.80 4.88 -1.64
C ALA A 122 16.89 4.26 -2.53
N VAL A 123 17.83 3.58 -1.91
CA VAL A 123 18.84 2.76 -2.61
C VAL A 123 18.68 1.33 -2.15
N PHE A 124 18.48 0.42 -3.10
CA PHE A 124 18.47 -1.00 -2.85
C PHE A 124 19.79 -1.61 -3.29
N THR A 125 20.48 -2.26 -2.36
CA THR A 125 21.69 -3.03 -2.65
C THR A 125 21.27 -4.49 -2.85
N VAL A 126 21.35 -4.98 -4.09
CA VAL A 126 20.99 -6.37 -4.41
C VAL A 126 22.01 -7.29 -3.76
N PRO A 127 21.60 -8.26 -2.93
CA PRO A 127 22.54 -9.24 -2.38
C PRO A 127 23.15 -10.07 -3.52
N SER A 128 24.48 -10.15 -3.58
CA SER A 128 25.15 -10.96 -4.59
C SER A 128 24.79 -12.45 -4.40
N ARG A 129 24.37 -13.12 -5.48
CA ARG A 129 24.03 -14.56 -5.45
C ARG A 129 25.27 -15.44 -5.51
N ASP A 130 26.29 -14.97 -6.21
CA ASP A 130 27.59 -15.60 -6.30
C ASP A 130 28.56 -14.72 -5.52
N ASN A 131 29.61 -15.29 -4.93
CA ASN A 131 30.60 -14.57 -4.11
C ASN A 131 31.47 -13.57 -4.92
N SER A 132 30.92 -12.97 -5.99
CA SER A 132 31.51 -11.91 -6.79
C SER A 132 31.40 -10.57 -6.06
N ASP A 133 32.45 -9.75 -6.19
CA ASP A 133 32.57 -8.40 -5.61
C ASP A 133 31.64 -7.35 -6.26
N THR A 134 30.69 -7.77 -7.09
CA THR A 134 29.80 -6.89 -7.83
C THR A 134 28.49 -6.68 -7.07
N THR A 135 28.41 -5.59 -6.30
CA THR A 135 27.17 -5.11 -5.70
C THR A 135 26.41 -4.26 -6.70
N GLU A 136 25.23 -4.71 -7.12
CA GLU A 136 24.31 -3.89 -7.91
C GLU A 136 23.51 -2.98 -6.98
N GLU A 137 23.59 -1.67 -7.20
CA GLU A 137 22.77 -0.68 -6.52
C GLU A 137 21.70 -0.14 -7.46
N ARG A 138 20.45 -0.13 -6.99
CA ARG A 138 19.30 0.40 -7.73
C ARG A 138 18.67 1.55 -6.95
N SER A 139 18.30 2.63 -7.65
CA SER A 139 17.78 3.86 -7.04
C SER A 139 16.30 4.04 -7.30
N PHE A 140 15.55 4.32 -6.23
CA PHE A 140 14.11 4.48 -6.27
C PHE A 140 13.70 5.87 -5.76
N TYR A 141 12.66 6.41 -6.36
CA TYR A 141 11.89 7.53 -5.82
C TYR A 141 10.69 6.98 -5.06
N ILE A 142 10.52 7.45 -3.83
CA ILE A 142 9.44 7.06 -2.93
C ILE A 142 8.48 8.22 -2.78
N THR A 143 7.18 7.96 -2.84
CA THR A 143 6.15 8.90 -2.37
C THR A 143 5.30 8.23 -1.31
N TRP A 144 4.86 9.03 -0.33
CA TRP A 144 3.85 8.61 0.64
C TRP A 144 2.55 9.39 0.46
N THR A 145 1.44 8.67 0.62
CA THR A 145 0.08 9.23 0.63
C THR A 145 -0.64 8.70 1.86
N ALA A 146 -1.14 9.60 2.69
CA ALA A 146 -2.03 9.27 3.80
C ALA A 146 -3.44 9.04 3.24
N LEU A 147 -4.06 7.94 3.61
CA LEU A 147 -5.42 7.57 3.21
C LEU A 147 -6.30 7.47 4.44
N THR A 148 -7.54 7.93 4.34
CA THR A 148 -8.57 7.68 5.35
C THR A 148 -9.77 6.99 4.70
N LEU A 149 -10.20 5.86 5.26
CA LEU A 149 -11.41 5.13 4.88
C LEU A 149 -12.55 5.56 5.80
N HIS A 150 -13.65 6.01 5.20
CA HIS A 150 -14.86 6.47 5.90
C HIS A 150 -15.95 5.39 5.81
N PRO A 151 -16.06 4.47 6.79
CA PRO A 151 -16.95 3.31 6.71
C PRO A 151 -18.43 3.66 6.60
N GLU A 152 -18.84 4.83 7.11
CA GLU A 152 -20.22 5.33 7.01
C GLU A 152 -20.65 5.70 5.58
N LYS A 153 -19.68 5.83 4.66
CA LYS A 153 -19.90 6.19 3.25
C LYS A 153 -19.78 4.99 2.31
N GLN A 154 -19.53 3.79 2.87
CA GLN A 154 -19.59 2.56 2.11
C GLN A 154 -21.02 2.37 1.59
N PRO A 155 -21.25 2.19 0.28
CA PRO A 155 -22.59 2.02 -0.25
C PRO A 155 -23.25 0.84 0.46
N ALA A 156 -24.43 1.07 1.05
CA ALA A 156 -25.24 0.02 1.62
C ALA A 156 -25.62 -0.97 0.51
N HIS A 157 -24.80 -2.02 0.33
CA HIS A 157 -25.21 -3.14 -0.49
C HIS A 157 -26.33 -3.86 0.25
N ASN A 158 -27.55 -3.63 -0.25
CA ASN A 158 -28.81 -4.15 0.24
C ASN A 158 -28.72 -5.63 0.63
N ASN A 159 -28.65 -5.91 1.93
CA ASN A 159 -29.12 -7.18 2.47
C ASN A 159 -30.42 -6.91 3.23
N PRO A 160 -31.61 -7.20 2.66
CA PRO A 160 -32.91 -6.87 3.26
C PRO A 160 -33.25 -7.70 4.52
N GLN A 161 -32.28 -8.33 5.17
CA GLN A 161 -32.49 -9.21 6.33
C GLN A 161 -31.50 -8.93 7.46
N ASN A 162 -31.54 -7.73 8.03
CA ASN A 162 -31.29 -7.57 9.47
C ASN A 162 -31.91 -6.27 10.00
N THR A 163 -33.23 -6.28 10.25
CA THR A 163 -33.88 -5.24 11.03
C THR A 163 -33.56 -5.45 12.50
N ASN A 164 -32.40 -4.98 12.94
CA ASN A 164 -32.16 -4.67 14.34
C ASN A 164 -31.34 -3.39 14.40
N PRO A 165 -31.88 -2.28 14.95
CA PRO A 165 -31.12 -1.07 15.20
C PRO A 165 -30.25 -1.32 16.43
N ALA A 166 -29.17 -2.09 16.25
CA ALA A 166 -28.10 -2.14 17.22
C ALA A 166 -27.40 -0.78 17.21
N HIS A 167 -27.15 -0.26 18.41
CA HIS A 167 -26.60 1.06 18.71
C HIS A 167 -25.57 1.54 17.69
N GLY A 168 -25.67 2.82 17.30
CA GLY A 168 -24.67 3.49 16.48
C GLY A 168 -23.29 3.33 17.11
N SER A 169 -22.55 2.33 16.64
CA SER A 169 -21.12 2.29 16.80
C SER A 169 -20.60 3.35 15.85
N ASP A 170 -20.15 4.46 16.39
CA ASP A 170 -19.30 5.44 15.72
C ASP A 170 -18.05 4.67 15.27
N VAL A 171 -18.10 4.08 14.06
CA VAL A 171 -16.99 3.28 13.53
C VAL A 171 -15.95 4.30 13.10
N ALA A 172 -14.97 4.53 13.98
CA ALA A 172 -13.92 5.49 13.74
C ALA A 172 -13.25 5.25 12.38
N ALA A 173 -13.07 6.33 11.62
CA ALA A 173 -12.38 6.28 10.33
C ALA A 173 -10.99 5.63 10.46
N GLU A 174 -10.71 4.67 9.60
CA GLU A 174 -9.44 3.95 9.58
C GLU A 174 -8.44 4.70 8.69
N GLN A 175 -7.19 4.80 9.13
CA GLN A 175 -6.15 5.51 8.39
C GLN A 175 -5.03 4.57 7.95
N PHE A 176 -4.47 4.84 6.78
CA PHE A 176 -3.45 4.03 6.14
C PHE A 176 -2.35 4.90 5.55
N LEU A 177 -1.15 4.34 5.48
CA LEU A 177 -0.05 4.93 4.73
C LEU A 177 0.22 4.07 3.50
N LEU A 178 0.09 4.69 2.34
CA LEU A 178 0.48 4.12 1.06
C LEU A 178 1.87 4.63 0.69
N ALA A 179 2.80 3.72 0.40
CA ALA A 179 4.06 4.06 -0.26
C ALA A 179 4.02 3.58 -1.71
N THR A 180 4.51 4.42 -2.63
CA THR A 180 4.87 4.00 -3.99
C THR A 180 6.37 4.11 -4.18
N ALA A 181 6.95 3.15 -4.90
CA ALA A 181 8.36 3.13 -5.25
C ALA A 181 8.52 2.97 -6.75
N THR A 182 9.17 3.94 -7.39
CA THR A 182 9.51 3.88 -8.82
C THR A 182 11.01 3.95 -9.02
N GLU A 183 11.56 3.12 -9.91
CA GLU A 183 12.97 3.24 -10.28
C GLU A 183 13.18 4.48 -11.16
N GLY A 184 14.06 5.40 -10.74
CA GLY A 184 14.18 6.72 -11.40
C GLY A 184 13.06 7.70 -11.02
N VAL A 185 12.91 8.77 -11.81
CA VAL A 185 11.89 9.81 -11.58
C VAL A 185 10.58 9.37 -12.24
N PRO A 186 9.45 9.33 -11.52
CA PRO A 186 8.19 8.84 -12.08
C PRO A 186 7.66 9.78 -13.17
N ASN A 187 7.24 9.20 -14.31
CA ASN A 187 6.58 9.94 -15.39
C ASN A 187 5.06 10.08 -15.16
N SER A 188 4.42 9.06 -14.57
CA SER A 188 3.04 9.09 -14.06
C SER A 188 2.74 7.79 -13.29
N VAL A 189 2.22 7.88 -12.06
CA VAL A 189 1.80 6.71 -11.27
C VAL A 189 0.35 6.92 -10.88
N HIS A 190 -0.51 6.00 -11.28
CA HIS A 190 -1.92 5.99 -10.88
C HIS A 190 -2.11 4.95 -9.79
N VAL A 191 -2.67 5.38 -8.66
CA VAL A 191 -2.96 4.50 -7.53
C VAL A 191 -4.45 4.54 -7.22
N HIS A 192 -5.07 3.37 -7.21
CA HIS A 192 -6.50 3.23 -7.00
C HIS A 192 -6.75 2.46 -5.70
N PRO A 193 -7.22 3.13 -4.64
CA PRO A 193 -7.73 2.45 -3.45
C PRO A 193 -9.10 1.84 -3.76
N VAL A 194 -9.31 0.62 -3.26
CA VAL A 194 -10.59 -0.08 -3.29
C VAL A 194 -10.81 -0.56 -1.87
N ALA A 195 -11.78 0.04 -1.17
CA ALA A 195 -12.22 -0.47 0.13
C ALA A 195 -12.58 -1.94 -0.08
N THR A 196 -11.92 -2.85 0.63
CA THR A 196 -12.25 -4.27 0.49
C THR A 196 -13.51 -4.49 1.29
N PRO A 197 -14.68 -4.73 0.67
CA PRO A 197 -15.75 -5.28 1.46
C PRO A 197 -15.28 -6.69 1.84
N VAL A 198 -15.62 -7.12 3.04
CA VAL A 198 -15.57 -8.54 3.47
C VAL A 198 -16.19 -9.48 2.40
N GLU A 199 -16.93 -8.94 1.44
CA GLU A 199 -17.53 -9.57 0.27
C GLU A 199 -16.57 -10.04 -0.83
N LEU A 200 -15.34 -9.52 -1.00
CA LEU A 200 -14.39 -10.10 -1.99
C LEU A 200 -14.06 -11.56 -1.66
N ARG A 201 -14.04 -11.93 -0.36
CA ARG A 201 -13.91 -13.32 0.09
C ARG A 201 -15.16 -14.16 -0.14
N ASN A 202 -16.36 -13.58 -0.10
CA ASN A 202 -17.61 -14.31 -0.31
C ASN A 202 -17.97 -14.43 -1.81
N ASN A 203 -17.55 -13.47 -2.64
CA ASN A 203 -17.75 -13.47 -4.09
C ASN A 203 -16.70 -14.28 -4.86
N LEU A 204 -15.62 -14.71 -4.20
CA LEU A 204 -14.64 -15.69 -4.71
C LEU A 204 -14.93 -17.13 -4.24
N ALA A 205 -16.14 -17.41 -3.75
CA ALA A 205 -16.62 -18.78 -3.69
C ALA A 205 -16.41 -19.44 -5.08
N PRO A 206 -15.94 -20.69 -5.15
CA PRO A 206 -15.47 -21.27 -6.41
C PRO A 206 -16.56 -21.16 -7.46
N LEU A 207 -16.28 -20.44 -8.55
CA LEU A 207 -17.15 -20.36 -9.71
C LEU A 207 -17.44 -21.80 -10.14
N THR A 208 -18.63 -22.29 -9.78
CA THR A 208 -19.12 -23.55 -10.28
C THR A 208 -19.35 -23.36 -11.78
N PHE A 209 -18.97 -24.38 -12.55
CA PHE A 209 -18.91 -24.39 -14.02
C PHE A 209 -20.23 -24.00 -14.74
N SER A 210 -21.31 -23.76 -14.00
CA SER A 210 -22.64 -23.40 -14.48
C SER A 210 -22.86 -21.92 -14.83
N GLN A 211 -21.88 -21.04 -14.61
CA GLN A 211 -22.04 -19.58 -14.86
C GLN A 211 -21.31 -19.05 -16.10
N LEU A 212 -20.74 -19.91 -16.95
CA LEU A 212 -20.26 -19.47 -18.27
C LEU A 212 -21.46 -19.12 -19.17
N PRO A 213 -21.44 -17.99 -19.89
CA PRO A 213 -22.48 -17.70 -20.88
C PRO A 213 -22.42 -18.79 -21.96
N THR A 214 -23.56 -19.41 -22.24
CA THR A 214 -23.70 -20.32 -23.38
C THR A 214 -23.32 -19.56 -24.65
N MET A 215 -22.17 -19.86 -25.24
CA MET A 215 -21.80 -19.37 -26.57
C MET A 215 -22.93 -19.74 -27.54
N ARG A 216 -23.70 -18.75 -28.00
CA ARG A 216 -24.57 -18.92 -29.17
C ARG A 216 -23.66 -19.15 -30.37
N MET A 217 -23.55 -20.40 -30.82
CA MET A 217 -23.03 -20.70 -32.15
C MET A 217 -23.93 -20.04 -33.17
N GLY A 218 -23.39 -19.05 -33.89
CA GLY A 218 -24.06 -18.43 -35.02
C GLY A 218 -24.33 -19.47 -36.10
N THR A 219 -25.60 -19.66 -36.44
CA THR A 219 -26.00 -20.43 -37.61
C THR A 219 -25.70 -19.62 -38.87
N ASN A 220 -24.55 -19.88 -39.49
CA ASN A 220 -24.30 -19.48 -40.86
C ASN A 220 -25.17 -20.34 -41.79
N THR A 221 -26.33 -19.83 -42.20
CA THR A 221 -27.03 -20.36 -43.38
C THR A 221 -26.40 -19.76 -44.62
N VAL A 222 -25.63 -20.58 -45.34
CA VAL A 222 -25.22 -20.35 -46.72
C VAL A 222 -26.43 -20.68 -47.60
N THR A 223 -26.98 -19.68 -48.28
CA THR A 223 -27.89 -19.88 -49.43
C THR A 223 -27.05 -20.24 -50.66
N ALA A 224 -27.50 -21.29 -51.35
CA ALA A 224 -26.95 -21.79 -52.61
C ALA A 224 -27.12 -20.81 -53.77
#